data_AF-A0A5E4ZS46-F1
#
_entry.id   AF-A0A5E4ZS46-F1
#
_cell.length_a   1.000
_cell.length_b   1.000
_cell.length_c   1.000
_cell.angle_alpha   90.00
_cell.angle_beta   90.00
_cell.angle_gamma   90.00
#
_symmetry.space_group_name_H-M   'P 1'
#
loop_
_entity.id
_entity.type
_entity.pdbx_description
1 polymer ?
#
loop_
_entity_poly.entity_id
_entity_poly.type
_entity_poly.pdbx_seq_one_letter_code
_entity_poly.pdbx_strand_id
1 'polypeptide(L)'
;MYSPSSTTGSAGGATNIPARLQPEDTSPKNCPPKTAEMAAELSTIGHSPVPSLAGLQIGRDAIVSTAENLRSATVRTETEDILPATERMKAAVREGVRNKQDVVAPPWFRELSEDAKRKVAKQVVDWVFSPVNNETERWFNRFTADKYIQKYLKNTVSETTYEEVGRLTCLRHVKERIKNYGMLEGQGNDIRPPLDRWSRAQRIENAKEEMWEALREAFRDRQSVAVPVSFHALHEEDKKEVVRLTVSWVFSPVDKHTHRWLECLVAGEGLRPYLKHTVPRETYDKAVRIGLNFVRETVDEYGMLVEEGGGHSRIKLAVGDLWRAVLDGVANRCDAKTPASFGGLSKAERRQVVQHTVARLLPVGSTKFEDHFNRLTANNDVKPFLKGTLLQSDADGISRKMENAGSQVLSNVMSRIYQYRMVAYRSEDPVEQARYDLWEAVLDGVSDDEEATTPASFRNLSSSDNKQAAVKGAVSRLKSLQAWQIKSHFDCLTANPDVEPYLKGSMTKTHYVAIESKLKYFTSIQIWREVTAKIEKYQMRG
;
A
#
# COMPACT_ATOMS: atom_id res chain seq x y z
N MET A 1 22.82 59.20 41.68
CA MET A 1 21.79 59.95 42.43
C MET A 1 20.45 59.27 42.20
N TYR A 2 19.78 58.92 43.30
CA TYR A 2 18.38 58.52 43.51
C TYR A 2 17.70 57.48 42.60
N SER A 3 17.61 56.28 43.18
CA SER A 3 16.48 55.35 43.38
C SER A 3 15.21 55.35 42.52
N PRO A 4 14.54 54.18 42.43
CA PRO A 4 13.54 53.82 41.44
C PRO A 4 12.09 53.92 41.96
N SER A 5 11.12 53.85 41.05
CA SER A 5 9.70 53.72 41.40
C SER A 5 9.30 52.25 41.48
N SER A 6 8.90 51.83 42.67
CA SER A 6 8.20 50.59 42.97
C SER A 6 6.73 50.88 43.33
N THR A 7 5.81 50.02 42.89
CA THR A 7 4.47 49.81 43.47
C THR A 7 4.07 48.39 43.01
N THR A 8 4.13 47.33 43.83
CA THR A 8 3.09 46.84 44.78
C THR A 8 1.66 46.98 44.22
N GLY A 9 0.77 45.98 44.20
CA GLY A 9 0.66 44.67 44.83
C GLY A 9 -0.81 44.43 45.18
N SER A 10 -1.40 43.29 44.78
CA SER A 10 -2.55 42.55 45.36
C SER A 10 -3.09 41.59 44.29
N ALA A 11 -3.13 40.26 44.42
CA ALA A 11 -3.56 39.34 45.48
C ALA A 11 -5.09 39.30 45.70
N GLY A 12 -5.65 38.08 45.55
CA GLY A 12 -7.06 37.70 45.75
C GLY A 12 -7.73 37.36 44.41
N GLY A 13 -8.06 36.12 44.04
CA GLY A 13 -8.49 34.98 44.84
C GLY A 13 -9.98 34.75 44.60
N ALA A 14 -10.36 33.87 43.67
CA ALA A 14 -11.65 33.16 43.67
C ALA A 14 -11.66 32.12 42.55
N THR A 15 -11.59 30.85 42.98
CA THR A 15 -12.12 29.67 42.32
C THR A 15 -13.49 29.90 41.69
N ASN A 16 -13.67 29.51 40.42
CA ASN A 16 -14.97 29.06 39.91
C ASN A 16 -14.77 28.03 38.81
N ILE A 17 -14.97 26.78 39.23
CA ILE A 17 -15.28 25.61 38.41
C ILE A 17 -16.76 25.74 37.98
N PRO A 18 -17.10 25.52 36.71
CA PRO A 18 -18.37 24.91 36.35
C PRO A 18 -18.07 23.52 35.76
N ALA A 19 -18.37 22.47 36.52
CA ALA A 19 -19.62 21.71 36.39
C ALA A 19 -19.63 20.82 35.13
N ARG A 20 -19.03 19.64 35.31
CA ARG A 20 -19.55 18.30 34.95
C ARG A 20 -20.91 18.32 34.22
N LEU A 21 -20.90 18.12 32.92
CA LEU A 21 -22.05 17.59 32.18
C LEU A 21 -21.82 16.09 31.98
N GLN A 22 -22.65 15.30 32.65
CA GLN A 22 -22.89 13.89 32.36
C GLN A 22 -24.42 13.68 32.38
N PRO A 23 -24.89 12.56 31.82
CA PRO A 23 -25.87 12.51 30.75
C PRO A 23 -27.31 12.42 31.27
N GLU A 24 -28.28 12.84 30.46
CA GLU A 24 -29.67 12.46 30.72
C GLU A 24 -29.96 11.06 30.18
N ASP A 25 -30.25 10.17 31.12
CA ASP A 25 -30.98 8.93 30.97
C ASP A 25 -32.40 9.19 30.46
N THR A 26 -32.80 8.48 29.39
CA THR A 26 -34.19 8.05 29.22
C THR A 26 -34.21 6.55 29.01
N SER A 27 -34.71 5.84 30.01
CA SER A 27 -35.18 4.45 29.96
C SER A 27 -36.07 4.22 31.19
N PRO A 28 -36.85 3.14 31.36
CA PRO A 28 -37.42 2.17 30.41
C PRO A 28 -38.94 1.97 30.65
N LYS A 29 -39.65 1.30 29.74
CA LYS A 29 -40.78 0.42 30.12
C LYS A 29 -40.80 -0.87 29.27
N ASN A 30 -40.13 -1.88 29.82
CA ASN A 30 -40.52 -3.29 29.96
C ASN A 30 -41.91 -3.66 29.36
N CYS A 31 -41.99 -4.54 28.35
CA CYS A 31 -41.95 -6.03 28.40
C CYS A 31 -43.37 -6.65 28.37
N PRO A 32 -43.58 -7.95 28.04
CA PRO A 32 -42.90 -8.82 27.07
C PRO A 32 -43.95 -9.75 26.36
N PRO A 33 -43.71 -11.06 26.04
CA PRO A 33 -44.04 -11.63 24.72
C PRO A 33 -45.14 -12.71 24.80
N LYS A 34 -45.59 -13.24 23.65
CA LYS A 34 -46.13 -14.61 23.59
C LYS A 34 -46.19 -15.18 22.17
N THR A 35 -45.81 -16.44 22.13
CA THR A 35 -45.85 -17.48 21.09
C THR A 35 -47.26 -17.91 20.68
N ALA A 36 -47.33 -18.47 19.47
CA ALA A 36 -48.15 -19.62 19.04
C ALA A 36 -49.62 -19.40 18.60
N GLU A 37 -50.01 -20.33 17.70
CA GLU A 37 -51.34 -20.71 17.18
C GLU A 37 -51.88 -19.89 16.00
N MET A 38 -51.90 -20.46 14.79
CA MET A 38 -52.71 -21.57 14.25
C MET A 38 -54.04 -21.09 13.66
N ALA A 39 -54.16 -21.40 12.37
CA ALA A 39 -55.37 -21.79 11.64
C ALA A 39 -56.41 -20.74 11.22
N ALA A 40 -56.91 -21.00 10.00
CA ALA A 40 -58.09 -20.46 9.34
C ALA A 40 -57.91 -19.05 8.74
N GLU A 41 -58.23 -18.76 7.48
CA GLU A 41 -59.32 -19.30 6.66
C GLU A 41 -58.96 -19.35 5.16
N LEU A 42 -59.21 -20.52 4.57
CA LEU A 42 -59.49 -20.71 3.15
C LEU A 42 -60.97 -20.44 2.90
N SER A 43 -61.29 -19.56 1.96
CA SER A 43 -62.48 -19.62 1.11
C SER A 43 -62.35 -18.47 0.10
N THR A 44 -62.36 -18.69 -1.21
CA THR A 44 -63.60 -18.95 -1.95
C THR A 44 -63.25 -19.55 -3.32
N ILE A 45 -63.65 -20.80 -3.54
CA ILE A 45 -63.74 -21.47 -4.84
C ILE A 45 -65.20 -21.37 -5.29
N GLY A 46 -65.42 -20.96 -6.54
CA GLY A 46 -66.71 -21.04 -7.22
C GLY A 46 -66.91 -22.42 -7.88
N HIS A 47 -68.07 -23.02 -7.60
CA HIS A 47 -68.61 -24.33 -8.01
C HIS A 47 -68.67 -24.54 -9.54
N SER A 48 -68.15 -25.67 -10.07
CA SER A 48 -68.88 -26.90 -10.54
C SER A 48 -69.54 -26.79 -11.94
N PRO A 49 -69.83 -27.87 -12.71
CA PRO A 49 -69.95 -29.29 -12.30
C PRO A 49 -69.31 -30.36 -13.23
N VAL A 50 -69.22 -31.58 -12.71
CA VAL A 50 -69.03 -32.85 -13.45
C VAL A 50 -70.40 -33.53 -13.59
N PRO A 51 -70.64 -34.24 -14.71
CA PRO A 51 -71.20 -35.61 -14.67
C PRO A 51 -70.41 -36.51 -15.65
N SER A 52 -70.41 -37.85 -15.67
CA SER A 52 -71.01 -38.94 -14.90
C SER A 52 -70.23 -40.21 -15.30
N LEU A 53 -70.22 -41.21 -14.41
CA LEU A 53 -69.78 -42.59 -14.66
C LEU A 53 -70.61 -43.28 -15.74
N ALA A 54 -69.96 -43.90 -16.74
CA ALA A 54 -70.47 -45.08 -17.45
C ALA A 54 -69.34 -45.80 -18.21
N GLY A 55 -69.15 -47.09 -17.88
CA GLY A 55 -68.71 -48.11 -18.83
C GLY A 55 -67.20 -48.32 -19.00
N LEU A 56 -66.60 -49.20 -18.20
CA LEU A 56 -65.48 -50.03 -18.66
C LEU A 56 -65.38 -51.28 -17.78
N GLN A 57 -65.91 -52.38 -18.28
CA GLN A 57 -65.61 -53.70 -17.77
C GLN A 57 -65.21 -54.59 -18.95
N ILE A 58 -64.07 -55.24 -18.73
CA ILE A 58 -63.62 -56.51 -19.31
C ILE A 58 -62.76 -56.40 -20.58
N GLY A 59 -61.50 -56.82 -20.40
CA GLY A 59 -60.54 -57.11 -21.44
C GLY A 59 -59.21 -57.55 -20.84
N ARG A 60 -59.20 -58.75 -20.26
CA ARG A 60 -58.14 -59.36 -19.43
C ARG A 60 -56.90 -59.81 -20.23
N ASP A 61 -56.62 -59.18 -21.37
CA ASP A 61 -55.48 -59.47 -22.26
C ASP A 61 -54.38 -58.38 -22.21
N ALA A 62 -54.65 -57.25 -21.54
CA ALA A 62 -53.68 -56.15 -21.44
C ALA A 62 -52.55 -56.38 -20.43
N ILE A 63 -52.66 -57.38 -19.54
CA ILE A 63 -51.73 -57.58 -18.41
C ILE A 63 -50.64 -58.63 -18.71
N VAL A 64 -50.79 -59.43 -19.78
CA VAL A 64 -49.70 -60.31 -20.25
C VAL A 64 -48.86 -59.64 -21.35
N SER A 65 -49.41 -58.68 -22.10
CA SER A 65 -48.66 -57.91 -23.12
C SER A 65 -47.78 -56.78 -22.54
N THR A 66 -48.07 -56.29 -21.33
CA THR A 66 -47.26 -55.24 -20.68
C THR A 66 -46.03 -55.77 -19.94
N ALA A 67 -46.00 -57.05 -19.57
CA ALA A 67 -44.84 -57.66 -18.90
C ALA A 67 -43.75 -58.14 -19.89
N GLU A 68 -44.09 -58.46 -21.14
CA GLU A 68 -43.11 -58.74 -22.19
C GLU A 68 -42.62 -57.48 -22.93
N ASN A 69 -43.44 -56.41 -23.01
CA ASN A 69 -42.97 -55.11 -23.52
C ASN A 69 -42.06 -54.33 -22.55
N LEU A 70 -41.94 -54.76 -21.28
CA LEU A 70 -40.98 -54.20 -20.31
C LEU A 70 -39.66 -55.00 -20.22
N ARG A 71 -39.49 -56.06 -21.02
CA ARG A 71 -38.21 -56.78 -21.18
C ARG A 71 -37.63 -56.74 -22.60
N SER A 72 -38.20 -55.93 -23.49
CA SER A 72 -37.64 -55.64 -24.83
C SER A 72 -37.80 -54.19 -25.25
N ALA A 73 -37.87 -53.26 -24.29
CA ALA A 73 -37.46 -51.88 -24.53
C ALA A 73 -35.93 -51.83 -24.48
N THR A 74 -35.30 -52.44 -25.49
CA THR A 74 -33.97 -52.04 -25.94
C THR A 74 -34.02 -50.53 -26.03
N VAL A 75 -33.33 -49.85 -25.11
CA VAL A 75 -33.01 -48.44 -25.27
C VAL A 75 -32.43 -48.36 -26.67
N ARG A 76 -33.22 -47.82 -27.61
CA ARG A 76 -32.73 -47.38 -28.90
C ARG A 76 -31.77 -46.26 -28.57
N THR A 77 -30.52 -46.61 -28.26
CA THR A 77 -29.39 -45.83 -28.71
C THR A 77 -29.38 -45.95 -30.22
N GLU A 78 -30.34 -45.29 -30.89
CA GLU A 78 -30.11 -44.81 -32.24
C GLU A 78 -28.88 -43.92 -32.06
N THR A 79 -27.72 -44.46 -32.45
CA THR A 79 -26.52 -43.66 -32.67
C THR A 79 -26.97 -42.51 -33.56
N GLU A 80 -27.14 -41.32 -32.99
CA GLU A 80 -27.47 -40.13 -33.77
C GLU A 80 -26.47 -40.08 -34.91
N ASP A 81 -26.98 -40.15 -36.14
CA ASP A 81 -26.18 -40.31 -37.34
C ASP A 81 -25.47 -38.98 -37.64
N ILE A 82 -24.34 -38.75 -36.96
CA ILE A 82 -23.52 -37.54 -37.01
C ILE A 82 -23.07 -37.25 -38.45
N LEU A 83 -22.79 -38.28 -39.23
CA LEU A 83 -22.32 -38.12 -40.62
C LEU A 83 -23.38 -37.49 -41.53
N PRO A 84 -24.62 -38.02 -41.63
CA PRO A 84 -25.72 -37.34 -42.32
C PRO A 84 -26.01 -35.92 -41.82
N ALA A 85 -25.93 -35.69 -40.50
CA ALA A 85 -26.13 -34.37 -39.90
C ALA A 85 -25.03 -33.37 -40.32
N THR A 86 -23.76 -33.81 -40.31
CA THR A 86 -22.62 -33.02 -40.79
C THR A 86 -22.76 -32.67 -42.26
N GLU A 87 -23.14 -33.60 -43.12
CA GLU A 87 -23.32 -33.32 -44.56
C GLU A 87 -24.49 -32.35 -44.83
N ARG A 88 -25.58 -32.45 -44.07
CA ARG A 88 -26.68 -31.48 -44.12
C ARG A 88 -26.25 -30.09 -43.65
N MET A 89 -25.39 -30.00 -42.62
CA MET A 89 -24.84 -28.71 -42.19
C MET A 89 -23.89 -28.13 -43.26
N LYS A 90 -23.00 -28.93 -43.84
CA LYS A 90 -22.12 -28.50 -44.94
C LYS A 90 -22.94 -28.00 -46.13
N ALA A 91 -24.04 -28.68 -46.48
CA ALA A 91 -24.95 -28.23 -47.53
C ALA A 91 -25.58 -26.86 -47.21
N ALA A 92 -26.02 -26.63 -45.97
CA ALA A 92 -26.53 -25.33 -45.53
C ALA A 92 -25.46 -24.23 -45.61
N VAL A 93 -24.21 -24.52 -45.25
CA VAL A 93 -23.08 -23.58 -45.39
C VAL A 93 -22.79 -23.28 -46.87
N ARG A 94 -22.80 -24.29 -47.75
CA ARG A 94 -22.64 -24.09 -49.20
C ARG A 94 -23.74 -23.20 -49.78
N GLU A 95 -24.98 -23.43 -49.37
CA GLU A 95 -26.13 -22.62 -49.79
C GLU A 95 -26.00 -21.18 -49.30
N GLY A 96 -25.61 -20.98 -48.03
CA GLY A 96 -25.36 -19.67 -47.45
C GLY A 96 -24.24 -18.91 -48.16
N VAL A 97 -23.15 -19.59 -48.53
CA VAL A 97 -22.07 -18.98 -49.33
C VAL A 97 -22.56 -18.60 -50.73
N ARG A 98 -23.30 -19.48 -51.42
CA ARG A 98 -23.85 -19.22 -52.76
C ARG A 98 -24.82 -18.03 -52.77
N ASN A 99 -25.71 -17.98 -51.79
CA ASN A 99 -26.77 -16.97 -51.71
C ASN A 99 -26.34 -15.72 -50.93
N LYS A 100 -25.11 -15.69 -50.41
CA LYS A 100 -24.56 -14.63 -49.53
C LYS A 100 -25.40 -14.40 -48.26
N GLN A 101 -26.01 -15.47 -47.74
CA GLN A 101 -26.83 -15.47 -46.53
C GLN A 101 -26.12 -16.23 -45.41
N ASP A 102 -26.30 -15.77 -44.17
CA ASP A 102 -25.75 -16.42 -43.00
C ASP A 102 -26.52 -17.71 -42.68
N VAL A 103 -25.81 -18.73 -42.20
CA VAL A 103 -26.44 -20.00 -41.84
C VAL A 103 -27.15 -19.82 -40.51
N VAL A 104 -28.48 -19.89 -40.53
CA VAL A 104 -29.30 -19.95 -39.33
C VAL A 104 -29.41 -21.40 -38.87
N ALA A 105 -29.22 -21.66 -37.57
CA ALA A 105 -29.27 -23.00 -36.99
C ALA A 105 -30.58 -23.73 -37.36
N PRO A 106 -30.54 -24.77 -38.24
CA PRO A 106 -31.76 -25.44 -38.70
C PRO A 106 -32.48 -26.18 -37.56
N PRO A 107 -33.82 -26.39 -37.64
CA PRO A 107 -34.58 -27.10 -36.61
C PRO A 107 -33.99 -28.47 -36.26
N TRP A 108 -33.61 -29.25 -37.26
CA TRP A 108 -32.99 -30.56 -37.06
C TRP A 108 -31.66 -30.50 -36.29
N PHE A 109 -30.90 -29.40 -36.39
CA PHE A 109 -29.65 -29.22 -35.63
C PHE A 109 -29.94 -28.87 -34.16
N ARG A 110 -31.07 -28.20 -33.89
CA ARG A 110 -31.51 -27.88 -32.52
C ARG A 110 -32.02 -29.11 -31.77
N GLU A 111 -32.58 -30.06 -32.51
CA GLU A 111 -33.13 -31.32 -32.00
C GLU A 111 -32.07 -32.39 -31.68
N LEU A 112 -30.82 -32.22 -32.16
CA LEU A 112 -29.70 -33.11 -31.81
C LEU A 112 -29.36 -33.05 -30.31
N SER A 113 -28.75 -34.12 -29.79
CA SER A 113 -28.11 -34.08 -28.48
C SER A 113 -26.98 -33.04 -28.42
N GLU A 114 -26.66 -32.54 -27.22
CA GLU A 114 -25.58 -31.55 -27.03
C GLU A 114 -24.21 -32.08 -27.48
N ASP A 115 -23.96 -33.39 -27.33
CA ASP A 115 -22.72 -34.03 -27.79
C ASP A 115 -22.68 -34.16 -29.31
N ALA A 116 -23.81 -34.49 -29.97
CA ALA A 116 -23.87 -34.51 -31.43
C ALA A 116 -23.75 -33.11 -32.02
N LYS A 117 -24.35 -32.09 -31.42
CA LYS A 117 -24.16 -30.68 -31.84
C LYS A 117 -22.69 -30.28 -31.83
N ARG A 118 -21.94 -30.63 -30.78
CA ARG A 118 -20.49 -30.36 -30.67
C ARG A 118 -19.69 -31.12 -31.74
N LYS A 119 -19.99 -32.40 -31.96
CA LYS A 119 -19.30 -33.22 -32.97
C LYS A 119 -19.56 -32.72 -34.40
N VAL A 120 -20.81 -32.38 -34.72
CA VAL A 120 -21.19 -31.80 -36.01
C VAL A 120 -20.51 -30.44 -36.19
N ALA A 121 -20.52 -29.57 -35.18
CA ALA A 121 -19.85 -28.27 -35.25
C ALA A 121 -18.34 -28.41 -35.49
N LYS A 122 -17.67 -29.33 -34.78
CA LYS A 122 -16.25 -29.61 -34.99
C LYS A 122 -15.95 -30.11 -36.42
N GLN A 123 -16.68 -31.11 -36.90
CA GLN A 123 -16.47 -31.64 -38.25
C GLN A 123 -16.72 -30.62 -39.36
N VAL A 124 -17.67 -29.70 -39.15
CA VAL A 124 -17.92 -28.61 -40.10
C VAL A 124 -16.81 -27.57 -40.04
N VAL A 125 -16.29 -27.24 -38.85
CA VAL A 125 -15.12 -26.36 -38.69
C VAL A 125 -13.88 -26.96 -39.36
N ASP A 126 -13.58 -28.23 -39.11
CA ASP A 126 -12.45 -28.93 -39.75
C ASP A 126 -12.55 -28.88 -41.28
N TRP A 127 -13.76 -29.00 -41.82
CA TRP A 127 -14.02 -28.88 -43.25
C TRP A 127 -13.88 -27.44 -43.77
N VAL A 128 -14.37 -26.43 -43.04
CA VAL A 128 -14.24 -25.00 -43.40
C VAL A 128 -12.77 -24.59 -43.51
N PHE A 129 -11.90 -25.18 -42.70
CA PHE A 129 -10.46 -24.91 -42.67
C PHE A 129 -9.62 -25.88 -43.53
N SER A 130 -10.24 -26.76 -44.33
CA SER A 130 -9.52 -27.74 -45.17
C SER A 130 -9.85 -27.58 -46.67
N PRO A 131 -8.96 -26.96 -47.47
CA PRO A 131 -7.69 -26.31 -47.11
C PRO A 131 -7.86 -24.87 -46.59
N VAL A 132 -6.89 -24.37 -45.81
CA VAL A 132 -6.82 -22.96 -45.40
C VAL A 132 -6.38 -22.10 -46.60
N ASN A 133 -7.28 -21.24 -47.09
CA ASN A 133 -7.03 -20.37 -48.24
C ASN A 133 -7.81 -19.03 -48.13
N ASN A 134 -7.72 -18.18 -49.15
CA ASN A 134 -8.40 -16.87 -49.17
C ASN A 134 -9.94 -16.96 -49.13
N GLU A 135 -10.52 -18.11 -49.47
CA GLU A 135 -11.97 -18.31 -49.43
C GLU A 135 -12.45 -18.73 -48.04
N THR A 136 -11.56 -19.26 -47.18
CA THR A 136 -11.86 -19.72 -45.81
C THR A 136 -12.61 -18.66 -45.00
N GLU A 137 -12.30 -17.37 -45.18
CA GLU A 137 -13.03 -16.28 -44.53
C GLU A 137 -14.53 -16.27 -44.87
N ARG A 138 -14.89 -16.53 -46.13
CA ARG A 138 -16.29 -16.54 -46.56
C ARG A 138 -17.04 -17.70 -45.91
N TRP A 139 -16.46 -18.90 -45.92
CA TRP A 139 -17.03 -20.09 -45.32
C TRP A 139 -17.19 -19.95 -43.80
N PHE A 140 -16.15 -19.46 -43.12
CA PHE A 140 -16.13 -19.24 -41.68
C PHE A 140 -17.17 -18.20 -41.25
N ASN A 141 -17.27 -17.08 -41.94
CA ASN A 141 -18.22 -16.02 -41.58
C ASN A 141 -19.67 -16.47 -41.73
N ARG A 142 -20.01 -17.26 -42.76
CA ARG A 142 -21.38 -17.76 -42.93
C ARG A 142 -21.79 -18.79 -41.88
N PHE A 143 -20.87 -19.64 -41.46
CA PHE A 143 -21.14 -20.66 -40.46
C PHE A 143 -21.20 -20.09 -39.03
N THR A 144 -20.31 -19.13 -38.71
CA THR A 144 -20.17 -18.60 -37.34
C THR A 144 -21.05 -17.39 -37.04
N ALA A 145 -21.87 -16.92 -37.99
CA ALA A 145 -22.74 -15.76 -37.81
C ALA A 145 -23.90 -15.98 -36.82
N ASP A 146 -24.41 -17.21 -36.73
CA ASP A 146 -25.53 -17.53 -35.84
C ASP A 146 -25.06 -17.75 -34.39
N LYS A 147 -25.60 -16.95 -33.46
CA LYS A 147 -25.27 -16.98 -32.02
C LYS A 147 -25.59 -18.32 -31.34
N TYR A 148 -26.54 -19.08 -31.86
CA TYR A 148 -26.85 -20.43 -31.37
C TYR A 148 -25.74 -21.41 -31.75
N ILE A 149 -25.24 -21.35 -32.99
CA ILE A 149 -24.12 -22.19 -33.45
C ILE A 149 -22.83 -21.86 -32.69
N GLN A 150 -22.58 -20.56 -32.42
CA GLN A 150 -21.39 -20.10 -31.69
C GLN A 150 -21.15 -20.81 -30.35
N LYS A 151 -22.21 -21.22 -29.65
CA LYS A 151 -22.12 -21.94 -28.37
C LYS A 151 -21.39 -23.28 -28.48
N TYR A 152 -21.37 -23.88 -29.67
CA TYR A 152 -20.81 -25.20 -29.95
C TYR A 152 -19.45 -25.15 -30.65
N LEU A 153 -18.90 -23.94 -30.85
CA LEU A 153 -17.62 -23.74 -31.55
C LEU A 153 -16.40 -23.80 -30.61
N LYS A 154 -16.59 -23.98 -29.31
CA LYS A 154 -15.49 -24.00 -28.35
C LYS A 154 -14.57 -25.22 -28.59
N ASN A 155 -13.26 -25.01 -28.67
CA ASN A 155 -12.24 -26.05 -28.93
C ASN A 155 -12.45 -26.87 -30.22
N THR A 156 -12.83 -26.21 -31.31
CA THR A 156 -13.02 -26.88 -32.61
C THR A 156 -11.87 -26.63 -33.60
N VAL A 157 -10.92 -25.74 -33.31
CA VAL A 157 -9.82 -25.36 -34.20
C VAL A 157 -8.49 -25.75 -33.56
N SER A 158 -7.72 -26.62 -34.20
CA SER A 158 -6.39 -27.00 -33.71
C SER A 158 -5.39 -25.84 -33.74
N GLU A 159 -4.33 -25.94 -32.93
CA GLU A 159 -3.22 -24.96 -32.93
C GLU A 159 -2.54 -24.87 -34.30
N THR A 160 -2.39 -26.00 -35.00
CA THR A 160 -1.82 -26.06 -36.35
C THR A 160 -2.66 -25.28 -37.35
N THR A 161 -3.97 -25.46 -37.36
CA THR A 161 -4.89 -24.70 -38.23
C THR A 161 -4.91 -23.21 -37.86
N TYR A 162 -4.83 -22.87 -36.57
CA TYR A 162 -4.76 -21.48 -36.12
C TYR A 162 -3.48 -20.76 -36.58
N GLU A 163 -2.34 -21.46 -36.59
CA GLU A 163 -1.09 -20.93 -37.15
C GLU A 163 -1.16 -20.76 -38.67
N GLU A 164 -1.73 -21.73 -39.40
CA GLU A 164 -1.91 -21.65 -40.85
C GLU A 164 -2.78 -20.45 -41.25
N VAL A 165 -3.89 -20.22 -40.53
CA VAL A 165 -4.74 -19.03 -40.69
C VAL A 165 -3.93 -17.75 -40.42
N GLY A 166 -3.02 -17.79 -39.44
CA GLY A 166 -2.16 -16.67 -39.10
C GLY A 166 -1.07 -16.33 -40.11
N ARG A 167 -0.70 -17.27 -41.01
CA ARG A 167 0.27 -17.02 -42.08
C ARG A 167 -0.34 -16.23 -43.24
N LEU A 168 -1.66 -16.21 -43.38
CA LEU A 168 -2.37 -15.49 -44.43
C LEU A 168 -2.89 -14.14 -43.91
N THR A 169 -2.35 -13.05 -44.45
CA THR A 169 -2.70 -11.68 -44.03
C THR A 169 -4.18 -11.34 -44.24
N CYS A 170 -4.81 -11.93 -45.26
CA CYS A 170 -6.24 -11.80 -45.55
C CYS A 170 -7.15 -12.45 -44.48
N LEU A 171 -6.65 -13.40 -43.67
CA LEU A 171 -7.44 -14.10 -42.66
C LEU A 171 -7.23 -13.57 -41.23
N ARG A 172 -6.64 -12.38 -41.08
CA ARG A 172 -6.41 -11.74 -39.78
C ARG A 172 -7.67 -11.64 -38.92
N HIS A 173 -8.80 -11.28 -39.53
CA HIS A 173 -10.09 -11.18 -38.83
C HIS A 173 -10.64 -12.55 -38.41
N VAL A 174 -10.37 -13.61 -39.18
CA VAL A 174 -10.72 -14.99 -38.82
C VAL A 174 -9.89 -15.44 -37.61
N LYS A 175 -8.59 -15.13 -37.59
CA LYS A 175 -7.69 -15.41 -36.46
C LYS A 175 -8.17 -14.76 -35.16
N GLU A 176 -8.59 -13.50 -35.22
CA GLU A 176 -9.15 -12.78 -34.06
C GLU A 176 -10.48 -13.40 -33.60
N ARG A 177 -11.34 -13.80 -34.53
CA ARG A 177 -12.62 -14.45 -34.19
C ARG A 177 -12.46 -15.84 -33.60
N ILE A 178 -11.49 -16.63 -34.05
CA ILE A 178 -11.14 -17.93 -33.43
C ILE A 178 -10.83 -17.75 -31.94
N LYS A 179 -10.08 -16.69 -31.59
CA LYS A 179 -9.82 -16.32 -30.18
C LYS A 179 -11.07 -15.83 -29.47
N ASN A 180 -11.81 -14.90 -30.07
CA ASN A 180 -13.00 -14.29 -29.45
C ASN A 180 -14.11 -15.32 -29.17
N TYR A 181 -14.23 -16.33 -30.02
CA TYR A 181 -15.22 -17.40 -29.89
C TYR A 181 -14.68 -18.60 -29.08
N GLY A 182 -13.44 -18.54 -28.58
CA GLY A 182 -12.83 -19.63 -27.80
C GLY A 182 -12.69 -20.93 -28.58
N MET A 183 -12.49 -20.85 -29.91
CA MET A 183 -12.49 -22.03 -30.79
C MET A 183 -11.16 -22.78 -30.78
N LEU A 184 -10.08 -22.18 -30.26
CA LEU A 184 -8.76 -22.81 -30.22
C LEU A 184 -8.77 -24.02 -29.27
N GLU A 185 -8.46 -25.20 -29.80
CA GLU A 185 -8.27 -26.43 -29.03
C GLU A 185 -7.21 -26.20 -27.96
N GLY A 186 -7.56 -26.54 -26.71
CA GLY A 186 -6.72 -26.29 -25.54
C GLY A 186 -7.13 -25.06 -24.72
N GLN A 187 -8.16 -24.30 -25.12
CA GLN A 187 -8.71 -23.19 -24.31
C GLN A 187 -9.89 -23.60 -23.39
N GLY A 188 -10.34 -24.86 -23.38
CA GLY A 188 -11.31 -25.30 -22.38
C GLY A 188 -11.54 -26.82 -22.28
N ASN A 189 -11.41 -27.31 -21.05
CA ASN A 189 -11.89 -28.59 -20.51
C ASN A 189 -11.04 -29.86 -20.72
N ASP A 190 -10.54 -30.34 -19.58
CA ASP A 190 -10.63 -31.72 -19.12
C ASP A 190 -9.81 -32.84 -19.78
N ILE A 191 -8.70 -32.49 -20.43
CA ILE A 191 -7.50 -33.34 -20.36
C ILE A 191 -6.31 -32.41 -20.09
N ARG A 192 -6.16 -32.00 -18.83
CA ARG A 192 -4.90 -31.41 -18.36
C ARG A 192 -3.81 -32.48 -18.56
N PRO A 193 -2.67 -32.15 -19.19
CA PRO A 193 -1.47 -32.96 -19.00
C PRO A 193 -1.29 -33.13 -17.49
N PRO A 194 -0.88 -34.31 -16.99
CA PRO A 194 -0.60 -34.48 -15.56
C PRO A 194 0.24 -33.28 -15.07
N LEU A 195 -0.11 -32.70 -13.91
CA LEU A 195 0.54 -31.52 -13.31
C LEU A 195 2.09 -31.62 -13.26
N ASP A 196 2.61 -32.83 -13.42
CA ASP A 196 4.03 -33.19 -13.51
C ASP A 196 4.71 -32.82 -14.84
N ARG A 197 3.97 -32.48 -15.92
CA ARG A 197 4.55 -32.08 -17.22
C ARG A 197 4.60 -30.58 -17.45
N TRP A 198 4.01 -29.77 -16.58
CA TRP A 198 4.03 -28.31 -16.74
C TRP A 198 5.30 -27.73 -16.15
N SER A 199 5.92 -26.80 -16.88
CA SER A 199 7.02 -26.02 -16.31
C SER A 199 6.52 -25.20 -15.12
N ARG A 200 7.41 -24.90 -14.16
CA ARG A 200 7.09 -24.10 -12.98
C ARG A 200 6.39 -22.77 -13.35
N ALA A 201 6.88 -22.09 -14.39
CA ALA A 201 6.31 -20.83 -14.86
C ALA A 201 4.86 -20.99 -15.35
N GLN A 202 4.56 -22.07 -16.08
CA GLN A 202 3.20 -22.33 -16.58
C GLN A 202 2.23 -22.66 -15.45
N ARG A 203 2.67 -23.40 -14.42
CA ARG A 203 1.84 -23.69 -13.24
C ARG A 203 1.50 -22.42 -12.45
N ILE A 204 2.49 -21.56 -12.23
CA ILE A 204 2.31 -20.27 -11.55
C ILE A 204 1.39 -19.37 -12.37
N GLU A 205 1.60 -19.25 -13.69
CA GLU A 205 0.78 -18.39 -14.55
C GLU A 205 -0.68 -18.83 -14.58
N ASN A 206 -0.94 -20.14 -14.76
CA ASN A 206 -2.30 -20.68 -14.74
C ASN A 206 -3.00 -20.46 -13.39
N ALA A 207 -2.32 -20.78 -12.28
CA ALA A 207 -2.88 -20.58 -10.95
C ALA A 207 -3.12 -19.09 -10.63
N LYS A 208 -2.26 -18.20 -11.12
CA LYS A 208 -2.41 -16.74 -11.01
C LYS A 208 -3.64 -16.26 -11.78
N GLU A 209 -3.81 -16.69 -13.04
CA GLU A 209 -4.96 -16.32 -13.85
C GLU A 209 -6.29 -16.81 -13.23
N GLU A 210 -6.35 -18.07 -12.80
CA GLU A 210 -7.51 -18.61 -12.09
C GLU A 210 -7.79 -17.86 -10.78
N MET A 211 -6.75 -17.48 -10.02
CA MET A 211 -6.89 -16.68 -8.79
C MET A 211 -7.45 -15.29 -9.06
N TRP A 212 -6.99 -14.63 -10.12
CA TRP A 212 -7.47 -13.30 -10.49
C TRP A 212 -8.93 -13.33 -10.93
N GLU A 213 -9.35 -14.37 -11.67
CA GLU A 213 -10.75 -14.52 -12.03
C GLU A 213 -11.63 -14.81 -10.81
N ALA A 214 -11.19 -15.69 -9.91
CA ALA A 214 -11.91 -15.96 -8.66
C ALA A 214 -12.06 -14.70 -7.80
N LEU A 215 -11.05 -13.82 -7.75
CA LEU A 215 -11.15 -12.52 -7.07
C LEU A 215 -12.13 -11.58 -7.75
N ARG A 216 -12.17 -11.54 -9.09
CA ARG A 216 -13.14 -10.71 -9.83
C ARG A 216 -14.57 -11.16 -9.56
N GLU A 217 -14.80 -12.46 -9.53
CA GLU A 217 -16.10 -13.05 -9.20
C GLU A 217 -16.49 -12.69 -7.76
N ALA A 218 -15.60 -12.92 -6.79
CA ALA A 218 -15.81 -12.55 -5.39
C ALA A 218 -16.09 -11.05 -5.19
N PHE A 219 -15.42 -10.18 -5.96
CA PHE A 219 -15.66 -8.74 -5.95
C PHE A 219 -17.05 -8.38 -6.47
N ARG A 220 -17.51 -9.02 -7.57
CA ARG A 220 -18.85 -8.80 -8.15
C ARG A 220 -19.95 -9.30 -7.22
N ASP A 221 -19.78 -10.51 -6.68
CA ASP A 221 -20.81 -11.20 -5.89
C ASP A 221 -20.80 -10.83 -4.41
N ARG A 222 -19.84 -9.98 -4.03
CA ARG A 222 -19.59 -9.51 -2.67
C ARG A 222 -19.28 -10.62 -1.66
N GLN A 223 -18.60 -11.67 -2.09
CA GLN A 223 -18.24 -12.82 -1.26
C GLN A 223 -16.72 -12.92 -1.03
N SER A 224 -16.31 -13.91 -0.23
CA SER A 224 -14.91 -14.31 -0.07
C SER A 224 -14.40 -14.98 -1.35
N VAL A 225 -13.11 -14.82 -1.66
CA VAL A 225 -12.50 -15.55 -2.77
C VAL A 225 -12.54 -17.06 -2.55
N ALA A 226 -13.09 -17.78 -3.52
CA ALA A 226 -12.98 -19.24 -3.59
C ALA A 226 -11.61 -19.59 -4.17
N VAL A 227 -10.72 -20.13 -3.32
CA VAL A 227 -9.34 -20.46 -3.71
C VAL A 227 -9.35 -21.56 -4.78
N PRO A 228 -8.79 -21.33 -5.99
CA PRO A 228 -8.85 -22.32 -7.07
C PRO A 228 -8.07 -23.60 -6.76
N VAL A 229 -8.52 -24.74 -7.30
CA VAL A 229 -7.84 -26.04 -7.17
C VAL A 229 -6.41 -25.98 -7.71
N SER A 230 -6.16 -25.19 -8.77
CA SER A 230 -4.82 -24.99 -9.32
C SER A 230 -3.84 -24.39 -8.31
N PHE A 231 -4.29 -23.51 -7.41
CA PHE A 231 -3.47 -22.95 -6.35
C PHE A 231 -3.14 -23.98 -5.27
N HIS A 232 -4.12 -24.81 -4.88
CA HIS A 232 -3.90 -25.89 -3.92
C HIS A 232 -2.92 -26.96 -4.42
N ALA A 233 -2.87 -27.16 -5.75
CA ALA A 233 -1.95 -28.09 -6.40
C ALA A 233 -0.51 -27.57 -6.51
N LEU A 234 -0.23 -26.31 -6.16
CA LEU A 234 1.13 -25.75 -6.17
C LEU A 234 1.96 -26.21 -4.97
N HIS A 235 3.28 -26.18 -5.12
CA HIS A 235 4.19 -26.25 -3.98
C HIS A 235 4.20 -24.93 -3.20
N GLU A 236 4.61 -24.96 -1.93
CA GLU A 236 4.52 -23.82 -1.01
C GLU A 236 5.21 -22.54 -1.52
N GLU A 237 6.38 -22.65 -2.15
CA GLU A 237 7.08 -21.50 -2.72
C GLU A 237 6.35 -20.90 -3.94
N ASP A 238 5.68 -21.74 -4.73
CA ASP A 238 4.91 -21.29 -5.88
C ASP A 238 3.58 -20.64 -5.43
N LYS A 239 2.98 -21.12 -4.33
CA LYS A 239 1.83 -20.47 -3.68
C LYS A 239 2.19 -19.06 -3.21
N LYS A 240 3.33 -18.88 -2.52
CA LYS A 240 3.81 -17.56 -2.10
C LYS A 240 3.96 -16.62 -3.28
N GLU A 241 4.53 -17.10 -4.39
CA GLU A 241 4.72 -16.28 -5.59
C GLU A 241 3.39 -15.87 -6.23
N VAL A 242 2.42 -16.79 -6.35
CA VAL A 242 1.08 -16.47 -6.86
C VAL A 242 0.37 -15.45 -5.96
N VAL A 243 0.45 -15.59 -4.64
CA VAL A 243 -0.14 -14.62 -3.70
C VAL A 243 0.55 -13.26 -3.82
N ARG A 244 1.89 -13.21 -3.91
CA ARG A 244 2.64 -11.98 -4.11
C ARG A 244 2.23 -11.24 -5.38
N LEU A 245 2.10 -11.96 -6.51
CA LEU A 245 1.65 -11.40 -7.78
C LEU A 245 0.19 -10.91 -7.72
N THR A 246 -0.66 -11.63 -6.99
CA THR A 246 -2.06 -11.28 -6.79
C THR A 246 -2.23 -10.05 -5.91
N VAL A 247 -1.48 -9.94 -4.81
CA VAL A 247 -1.42 -8.74 -3.98
C VAL A 247 -0.92 -7.55 -4.80
N SER A 248 0.16 -7.71 -5.56
CA SER A 248 0.66 -6.65 -6.45
C SER A 248 -0.42 -6.13 -7.42
N TRP A 249 -1.22 -7.05 -7.98
CA TRP A 249 -2.34 -6.70 -8.86
C TRP A 249 -3.48 -5.98 -8.12
N VAL A 250 -3.88 -6.44 -6.94
CA VAL A 250 -4.92 -5.81 -6.09
C VAL A 250 -4.62 -4.35 -5.77
N PHE A 251 -3.33 -4.01 -5.61
CA PHE A 251 -2.87 -2.66 -5.31
C PHE A 251 -2.47 -1.83 -6.56
N SER A 252 -2.80 -2.29 -7.77
CA SER A 252 -2.43 -1.61 -9.02
C SER A 252 -3.66 -1.29 -9.89
N PRO A 253 -4.16 -0.03 -9.88
CA PRO A 253 -3.70 1.12 -9.08
C PRO A 253 -4.19 1.09 -7.61
N VAL A 254 -3.53 1.85 -6.73
CA VAL A 254 -4.05 2.12 -5.38
C VAL A 254 -5.12 3.19 -5.46
N ASP A 255 -6.38 2.80 -5.29
CA ASP A 255 -7.54 3.67 -5.38
C ASP A 255 -8.64 3.29 -4.36
N LYS A 256 -9.82 3.92 -4.46
CA LYS A 256 -10.95 3.65 -3.56
C LYS A 256 -11.49 2.21 -3.63
N HIS A 257 -11.23 1.49 -4.72
CA HIS A 257 -11.65 0.10 -4.90
C HIS A 257 -10.66 -0.88 -4.28
N THR A 258 -9.41 -0.47 -4.02
CA THR A 258 -8.38 -1.29 -3.36
C THR A 258 -8.85 -1.84 -2.01
N HIS A 259 -9.65 -1.08 -1.24
CA HIS A 259 -10.29 -1.57 -0.02
C HIS A 259 -11.06 -2.86 -0.30
N ARG A 260 -11.99 -2.83 -1.25
CA ARG A 260 -12.88 -3.95 -1.52
C ARG A 260 -12.12 -5.15 -2.10
N TRP A 261 -11.14 -4.91 -2.95
CA TRP A 261 -10.27 -5.98 -3.46
C TRP A 261 -9.50 -6.68 -2.34
N LEU A 262 -8.94 -5.90 -1.40
CA LEU A 262 -8.23 -6.45 -0.26
C LEU A 262 -9.16 -7.23 0.68
N GLU A 263 -10.37 -6.73 0.93
CA GLU A 263 -11.39 -7.40 1.74
C GLU A 263 -11.73 -8.80 1.18
N CYS A 264 -11.98 -8.91 -0.13
CA CYS A 264 -12.24 -10.19 -0.79
C CYS A 264 -11.04 -11.15 -0.68
N LEU A 265 -9.81 -10.63 -0.75
CA LEU A 265 -8.58 -11.40 -0.66
C LEU A 265 -8.35 -11.95 0.77
N VAL A 266 -8.48 -11.12 1.80
CA VAL A 266 -8.24 -11.54 3.20
C VAL A 266 -9.37 -12.38 3.79
N ALA A 267 -10.57 -12.29 3.22
CA ALA A 267 -11.67 -13.19 3.54
C ALA A 267 -11.40 -14.64 3.09
N GLY A 268 -10.49 -14.86 2.13
CA GLY A 268 -10.05 -16.20 1.73
C GLY A 268 -9.09 -16.81 2.75
N GLU A 269 -9.60 -17.63 3.67
CA GLU A 269 -8.80 -18.22 4.77
C GLU A 269 -7.55 -18.97 4.30
N GLY A 270 -7.65 -19.66 3.16
CA GLY A 270 -6.52 -20.40 2.55
C GLY A 270 -5.37 -19.52 2.04
N LEU A 271 -5.57 -18.20 1.91
CA LEU A 271 -4.55 -17.27 1.43
C LEU A 271 -3.81 -16.55 2.56
N ARG A 272 -4.44 -16.41 3.73
CA ARG A 272 -3.89 -15.66 4.89
C ARG A 272 -2.46 -16.05 5.26
N PRO A 273 -2.06 -17.34 5.28
CA PRO A 273 -0.68 -17.73 5.63
C PRO A 273 0.39 -17.16 4.68
N TYR A 274 -0.01 -16.81 3.45
CA TYR A 274 0.88 -16.37 2.38
C TYR A 274 0.88 -14.85 2.18
N LEU A 275 0.09 -14.09 2.95
CA LEU A 275 -0.02 -12.63 2.81
C LEU A 275 1.15 -11.87 3.44
N LYS A 276 1.93 -12.51 4.32
CA LYS A 276 3.05 -11.86 5.02
C LYS A 276 4.11 -11.36 4.04
N HIS A 277 4.61 -10.14 4.24
CA HIS A 277 5.65 -9.53 3.39
C HIS A 277 5.32 -9.53 1.88
N THR A 278 4.11 -9.14 1.50
CA THR A 278 3.65 -9.08 0.10
C THR A 278 3.41 -7.66 -0.41
N VAL A 279 3.21 -6.69 0.47
CA VAL A 279 2.90 -5.28 0.16
C VAL A 279 4.16 -4.43 0.33
N PRO A 280 4.69 -3.82 -0.75
CA PRO A 280 5.78 -2.85 -0.64
C PRO A 280 5.37 -1.63 0.21
N ARG A 281 6.30 -1.08 1.00
CA ARG A 281 6.03 0.10 1.84
C ARG A 281 5.53 1.31 1.04
N GLU A 282 6.00 1.52 -0.19
CA GLU A 282 5.51 2.60 -1.06
C GLU A 282 4.02 2.45 -1.39
N THR A 283 3.56 1.22 -1.59
CA THR A 283 2.17 0.90 -1.87
C THR A 283 1.31 1.12 -0.62
N TYR A 284 1.83 0.74 0.55
CA TYR A 284 1.21 1.02 1.84
C TYR A 284 1.10 2.53 2.10
N ASP A 285 2.18 3.29 1.93
CA ASP A 285 2.20 4.74 2.14
C ASP A 285 1.23 5.47 1.18
N LYS A 286 1.09 5.00 -0.07
CA LYS A 286 0.07 5.48 -1.02
C LYS A 286 -1.35 5.23 -0.50
N ALA A 287 -1.63 4.05 0.04
CA ALA A 287 -2.95 3.72 0.60
C ALA A 287 -3.28 4.59 1.81
N VAL A 288 -2.30 4.82 2.70
CA VAL A 288 -2.43 5.75 3.84
C VAL A 288 -2.70 7.17 3.37
N ARG A 289 -1.99 7.65 2.34
CA ARG A 289 -2.17 9.01 1.78
C ARG A 289 -3.59 9.24 1.23
N ILE A 290 -4.20 8.22 0.65
CA ILE A 290 -5.56 8.29 0.08
C ILE A 290 -6.64 8.14 1.19
N GLY A 291 -6.24 7.81 2.42
CA GLY A 291 -7.14 7.70 3.57
C GLY A 291 -7.84 6.33 3.67
N LEU A 292 -7.23 5.27 3.13
CA LEU A 292 -7.77 3.92 3.18
C LEU A 292 -7.44 3.25 4.53
N ASN A 293 -8.10 3.66 5.62
CA ASN A 293 -7.83 3.17 6.98
C ASN A 293 -7.95 1.64 7.11
N PHE A 294 -8.97 1.04 6.47
CA PHE A 294 -9.12 -0.41 6.44
C PHE A 294 -7.90 -1.10 5.83
N VAL A 295 -7.37 -0.59 4.71
CA VAL A 295 -6.19 -1.16 4.05
C VAL A 295 -4.96 -1.07 4.96
N ARG A 296 -4.79 0.04 5.69
CA ARG A 296 -3.72 0.18 6.68
C ARG A 296 -3.85 -0.88 7.77
N GLU A 297 -5.02 -0.97 8.39
CA GLU A 297 -5.29 -1.90 9.50
C GLU A 297 -5.10 -3.36 9.08
N THR A 298 -5.60 -3.74 7.91
CA THR A 298 -5.43 -5.10 7.37
C THR A 298 -3.96 -5.41 7.01
N VAL A 299 -3.23 -4.47 6.41
CA VAL A 299 -1.80 -4.70 6.11
C VAL A 299 -0.99 -4.88 7.39
N ASP A 300 -1.31 -4.12 8.44
CA ASP A 300 -0.67 -4.23 9.75
C ASP A 300 -1.06 -5.54 10.47
N GLU A 301 -2.35 -5.89 10.49
CA GLU A 301 -2.90 -7.11 11.11
C GLU A 301 -2.26 -8.39 10.54
N TYR A 302 -2.16 -8.48 9.21
CA TYR A 302 -1.64 -9.67 8.54
C TYR A 302 -0.12 -9.60 8.28
N GLY A 303 0.57 -8.58 8.80
CA GLY A 303 2.01 -8.40 8.63
C GLY A 303 2.43 -8.38 7.16
N MET A 304 1.59 -7.80 6.28
CA MET A 304 1.79 -7.87 4.83
C MET A 304 2.92 -6.98 4.35
N LEU A 305 3.43 -6.09 5.20
CA LEU A 305 4.47 -5.15 4.84
C LEU A 305 5.81 -5.85 4.54
N VAL A 306 6.38 -5.58 3.36
CA VAL A 306 7.77 -5.98 3.04
C VAL A 306 8.72 -5.07 3.82
N GLU A 307 9.42 -5.65 4.79
CA GLU A 307 10.48 -4.96 5.52
C GLU A 307 11.81 -5.05 4.74
N GLU A 308 12.00 -4.21 3.72
CA GLU A 308 13.31 -4.10 3.06
C GLU A 308 13.69 -2.65 2.68
N GLY A 309 14.87 -2.22 3.13
CA GLY A 309 15.89 -1.41 2.43
C GLY A 309 15.55 -0.05 1.79
N GLY A 310 14.30 0.39 1.79
CA GLY A 310 13.80 1.47 0.92
C GLY A 310 13.88 2.90 1.44
N GLY A 311 14.80 3.22 2.37
CA GLY A 311 14.88 4.56 2.99
C GLY A 311 14.94 5.71 1.97
N HIS A 312 15.65 5.51 0.86
CA HIS A 312 15.81 6.52 -0.19
C HIS A 312 14.50 6.91 -0.91
N SER A 313 13.60 5.94 -1.16
CA SER A 313 12.32 6.23 -1.81
C SER A 313 11.35 6.95 -0.87
N ARG A 314 11.35 6.56 0.41
CA ARG A 314 10.55 7.20 1.47
C ARG A 314 10.93 8.67 1.67
N ILE A 315 12.24 8.94 1.76
CA ILE A 315 12.76 10.31 1.88
C ILE A 315 12.37 11.14 0.66
N LYS A 316 12.55 10.62 -0.56
CA LYS A 316 12.20 11.36 -1.79
C LYS A 316 10.72 11.73 -1.85
N LEU A 317 9.83 10.80 -1.45
CA LEU A 317 8.39 11.04 -1.41
C LEU A 317 8.04 12.09 -0.34
N ALA A 318 8.57 11.96 0.87
CA ALA A 318 8.33 12.89 1.97
C ALA A 318 8.88 14.30 1.68
N VAL A 319 10.04 14.42 1.01
CA VAL A 319 10.55 15.71 0.49
C VAL A 319 9.56 16.33 -0.49
N GLY A 320 8.99 15.52 -1.39
CA GLY A 320 7.98 15.98 -2.35
C GLY A 320 6.69 16.46 -1.68
N ASP A 321 6.21 15.73 -0.68
CA ASP A 321 5.01 16.11 0.09
C ASP A 321 5.24 17.36 0.95
N LEU A 322 6.37 17.45 1.65
CA LEU A 322 6.70 18.61 2.47
C LEU A 322 6.88 19.86 1.62
N TRP A 323 7.52 19.73 0.45
CA TRP A 323 7.63 20.83 -0.50
C TRP A 323 6.25 21.26 -1.04
N ARG A 324 5.35 20.31 -1.34
CA ARG A 324 3.97 20.64 -1.72
C ARG A 324 3.22 21.38 -0.61
N ALA A 325 3.43 21.00 0.66
CA ALA A 325 2.85 21.71 1.80
C ALA A 325 3.39 23.14 1.94
N VAL A 326 4.66 23.39 1.63
CA VAL A 326 5.23 24.75 1.55
C VAL A 326 4.55 25.56 0.44
N LEU A 327 4.42 25.00 -0.76
CA LEU A 327 3.76 25.67 -1.89
C LEU A 327 2.29 25.98 -1.59
N ASP A 328 1.56 25.05 -0.97
CA ASP A 328 0.18 25.23 -0.53
C ASP A 328 0.08 26.33 0.55
N GLY A 329 1.00 26.34 1.51
CA GLY A 329 1.09 27.40 2.51
C GLY A 329 1.34 28.78 1.91
N VAL A 330 2.19 28.88 0.88
CA VAL A 330 2.43 30.12 0.15
C VAL A 330 1.15 30.57 -0.58
N ALA A 331 0.47 29.66 -1.29
CA ALA A 331 -0.76 29.97 -2.02
C ALA A 331 -1.90 30.43 -1.10
N ASN A 332 -2.05 29.79 0.05
CA ASN A 332 -3.13 30.04 1.01
C ASN A 332 -2.75 31.01 2.14
N ARG A 333 -1.54 31.59 2.10
CA ARG A 333 -0.97 32.48 3.13
C ARG A 333 -0.97 31.88 4.55
N CYS A 334 -0.83 30.57 4.67
CA CYS A 334 -0.75 29.86 5.94
C CYS A 334 0.59 29.12 6.08
N ASP A 335 0.89 28.65 7.30
CA ASP A 335 2.13 27.90 7.55
C ASP A 335 2.07 26.51 6.92
N ALA A 336 3.22 25.98 6.51
CA ALA A 336 3.27 24.67 5.88
C ALA A 336 2.81 23.60 6.87
N LYS A 337 1.78 22.82 6.52
CA LYS A 337 1.31 21.70 7.34
C LYS A 337 2.26 20.52 7.25
N THR A 338 2.36 19.74 8.32
CA THR A 338 3.17 18.52 8.34
C THR A 338 2.46 17.41 7.58
N PRO A 339 3.03 16.89 6.48
CA PRO A 339 2.41 15.81 5.74
C PRO A 339 2.52 14.48 6.51
N ALA A 340 1.53 13.59 6.33
CA ALA A 340 1.51 12.28 6.99
C ALA A 340 2.78 11.43 6.68
N SER A 341 3.33 11.59 5.47
CA SER A 341 4.58 10.94 5.05
C SER A 341 5.81 11.40 5.83
N PHE A 342 5.77 12.56 6.50
CA PHE A 342 6.83 13.02 7.42
C PHE A 342 6.65 12.43 8.81
N GLY A 343 5.41 12.28 9.28
CA GLY A 343 5.08 11.73 10.59
C GLY A 343 5.54 10.28 10.78
N GLY A 344 5.51 9.47 9.73
CA GLY A 344 5.93 8.06 9.77
C GLY A 344 7.45 7.80 9.67
N LEU A 345 8.28 8.85 9.64
CA LEU A 345 9.73 8.72 9.47
C LEU A 345 10.49 8.70 10.80
N SER A 346 11.62 8.01 10.83
CA SER A 346 12.60 8.09 11.92
C SER A 346 13.22 9.49 12.01
N LYS A 347 13.82 9.82 13.16
CA LYS A 347 14.47 11.13 13.39
C LYS A 347 15.56 11.43 12.34
N ALA A 348 16.34 10.43 11.95
CA ALA A 348 17.37 10.55 10.92
C ALA A 348 16.78 10.80 9.52
N GLU A 349 15.72 10.07 9.14
CA GLU A 349 15.02 10.28 7.87
C GLU A 349 14.35 11.65 7.82
N ARG A 350 13.70 12.10 8.91
CA ARG A 350 13.13 13.46 9.01
C ARG A 350 14.19 14.54 8.79
N ARG A 351 15.38 14.38 9.39
CA ARG A 351 16.51 15.30 9.18
C ARG A 351 16.92 15.37 7.70
N GLN A 352 17.03 14.23 7.02
CA GLN A 352 17.35 14.20 5.59
C GLN A 352 16.25 14.85 4.74
N VAL A 353 14.98 14.60 5.06
CA VAL A 353 13.84 15.23 4.37
C VAL A 353 13.89 16.75 4.51
N VAL A 354 14.11 17.27 5.71
CA VAL A 354 14.20 18.72 5.95
C VAL A 354 15.42 19.31 5.23
N GLN A 355 16.58 18.65 5.28
CA GLN A 355 17.78 19.09 4.56
C GLN A 355 17.55 19.19 3.04
N HIS A 356 16.95 18.16 2.43
CA HIS A 356 16.62 18.18 1.01
C HIS A 356 15.54 19.21 0.66
N THR A 357 14.59 19.46 1.57
CA THR A 357 13.55 20.48 1.37
C THR A 357 14.13 21.90 1.47
N VAL A 358 15.06 22.14 2.40
CA VAL A 358 15.82 23.39 2.49
C VAL A 358 16.66 23.61 1.24
N ALA A 359 17.31 22.57 0.71
CA ALA A 359 18.04 22.67 -0.56
C ALA A 359 17.15 23.10 -1.74
N ARG A 360 15.85 22.76 -1.73
CA ARG A 360 14.87 23.24 -2.74
C ARG A 360 14.52 24.72 -2.60
N LEU A 361 14.78 25.35 -1.45
CA LEU A 361 14.63 26.81 -1.30
C LEU A 361 15.75 27.58 -2.01
N LEU A 362 16.95 27.00 -2.11
CA LEU A 362 18.13 27.67 -2.68
C LEU A 362 17.94 28.16 -4.12
N PRO A 363 17.26 27.47 -5.05
CA PRO A 363 16.98 28.01 -6.38
C PRO A 363 15.79 28.99 -6.43
N VAL A 364 15.00 29.15 -5.37
CA VAL A 364 13.85 30.08 -5.36
C VAL A 364 14.36 31.53 -5.48
N GLY A 365 13.73 32.31 -6.37
CA GLY A 365 14.08 33.71 -6.63
C GLY A 365 13.90 34.63 -5.41
N SER A 366 14.65 35.73 -5.36
CA SER A 366 14.72 36.64 -4.20
C SER A 366 13.35 37.15 -3.73
N THR A 367 12.46 37.50 -4.66
CA THR A 367 11.12 38.05 -4.36
C THR A 367 10.15 37.05 -3.72
N LYS A 368 10.41 35.75 -3.85
CA LYS A 368 9.54 34.69 -3.31
C LYS A 368 10.21 33.88 -2.20
N PHE A 369 11.51 34.04 -2.01
CA PHE A 369 12.29 33.22 -1.09
C PHE A 369 11.80 33.38 0.35
N GLU A 370 11.60 34.61 0.81
CA GLU A 370 11.14 34.88 2.18
C GLU A 370 9.83 34.15 2.48
N ASP A 371 8.84 34.22 1.59
CA ASP A 371 7.55 33.55 1.80
C ASP A 371 7.71 32.04 1.96
N HIS A 372 8.45 31.39 1.05
CA HIS A 372 8.65 29.94 1.09
C HIS A 372 9.47 29.52 2.32
N PHE A 373 10.51 30.29 2.64
CA PHE A 373 11.35 30.06 3.81
C PHE A 373 10.56 30.22 5.10
N ASN A 374 9.71 31.25 5.20
CA ASN A 374 8.87 31.49 6.37
C ASN A 374 7.83 30.39 6.55
N ARG A 375 7.22 29.89 5.46
CA ARG A 375 6.24 28.79 5.56
C ARG A 375 6.88 27.48 6.02
N LEU A 376 8.08 27.16 5.52
CA LEU A 376 8.82 25.98 5.96
C LEU A 376 9.26 26.11 7.43
N THR A 377 9.87 27.24 7.80
CA THR A 377 10.44 27.44 9.13
C THR A 377 9.41 27.73 10.22
N ALA A 378 8.18 28.09 9.86
CA ALA A 378 7.08 28.22 10.81
C ALA A 378 6.54 26.87 11.29
N ASN A 379 6.69 25.79 10.50
CA ASN A 379 6.21 24.45 10.86
C ASN A 379 6.95 23.91 12.11
N ASN A 380 6.20 23.64 13.18
CA ASN A 380 6.75 23.19 14.46
C ASN A 380 7.40 21.81 14.41
N ASP A 381 6.90 20.90 13.58
CA ASP A 381 7.48 19.56 13.43
C ASP A 381 8.77 19.57 12.61
N VAL A 382 8.99 20.61 11.81
CA VAL A 382 10.20 20.80 10.99
C VAL A 382 11.31 21.50 11.77
N LYS A 383 10.96 22.46 12.66
CA LYS A 383 11.93 23.27 13.42
C LYS A 383 13.07 22.48 14.07
N PRO A 384 12.84 21.36 14.78
CA PRO A 384 13.90 20.58 15.41
C PRO A 384 14.95 20.05 14.42
N PHE A 385 14.60 19.97 13.13
CA PHE A 385 15.44 19.39 12.08
C PHE A 385 16.09 20.42 11.16
N LEU A 386 15.90 21.73 11.40
CA LEU A 386 16.49 22.81 10.59
C LEU A 386 17.99 23.02 10.86
N LYS A 387 18.46 22.59 12.03
CA LYS A 387 19.86 22.73 12.46
C LYS A 387 20.82 22.06 11.47
N GLY A 388 21.85 22.79 11.04
CA GLY A 388 22.90 22.28 10.15
C GLY A 388 22.45 21.89 8.73
N THR A 389 21.29 22.38 8.28
CA THR A 389 20.75 22.09 6.93
C THR A 389 21.39 22.89 5.80
N LEU A 390 22.13 23.97 6.12
CA LEU A 390 22.80 24.85 5.18
C LEU A 390 24.32 24.77 5.33
N LEU A 391 25.04 24.92 4.22
CA LEU A 391 26.47 25.24 4.25
C LEU A 391 26.67 26.76 4.44
N GLN A 392 27.87 27.16 4.86
CA GLN A 392 28.22 28.58 4.96
C GLN A 392 28.05 29.29 3.60
N SER A 393 28.46 28.65 2.51
CA SER A 393 28.27 29.17 1.15
C SER A 393 26.79 29.36 0.78
N ASP A 394 25.90 28.50 1.28
CA ASP A 394 24.46 28.64 1.06
C ASP A 394 23.91 29.83 1.82
N ALA A 395 24.34 30.02 3.07
CA ALA A 395 23.96 31.17 3.89
C ALA A 395 24.44 32.49 3.27
N ASP A 396 25.69 32.55 2.79
CA ASP A 396 26.24 33.72 2.09
C ASP A 396 25.50 33.98 0.77
N GLY A 397 25.11 32.92 0.07
CA GLY A 397 24.26 32.98 -1.13
C GLY A 397 22.87 33.52 -0.82
N ILE A 398 22.25 33.08 0.27
CA ILE A 398 20.95 33.60 0.75
C ILE A 398 21.09 35.07 1.15
N SER A 399 22.13 35.45 1.89
CA SER A 399 22.37 36.85 2.30
C SER A 399 22.44 37.77 1.08
N ARG A 400 23.31 37.46 0.10
CA ARG A 400 23.42 38.23 -1.15
C ARG A 400 22.12 38.26 -1.94
N LYS A 401 21.36 37.16 -1.94
CA LYS A 401 20.05 37.11 -2.60
C LYS A 401 19.04 38.04 -1.92
N MET A 402 19.05 38.12 -0.59
CA MET A 402 18.11 38.91 0.20
C MET A 402 18.46 40.39 0.25
N GLU A 403 19.71 40.78 0.01
CA GLU A 403 20.10 42.19 -0.19
C GLU A 403 19.26 42.87 -1.28
N ASN A 404 18.93 42.13 -2.35
CA ASN A 404 18.08 42.61 -3.44
C ASN A 404 16.56 42.64 -3.10
N ALA A 405 16.14 41.99 -2.01
CA ALA A 405 14.74 41.94 -1.58
C ALA A 405 14.40 43.03 -0.53
N GLY A 406 15.42 43.64 0.10
CA GLY A 406 15.28 44.73 1.08
C GLY A 406 15.89 44.38 2.44
N SER A 407 16.32 45.41 3.17
CA SER A 407 17.03 45.26 4.45
C SER A 407 16.21 44.56 5.54
N GLN A 408 14.90 44.83 5.60
CA GLN A 408 14.01 44.18 6.57
C GLN A 408 13.87 42.68 6.29
N VAL A 409 13.71 42.29 5.02
CA VAL A 409 13.60 40.90 4.59
C VAL A 409 14.89 40.14 4.88
N LEU A 410 16.03 40.72 4.54
CA LEU A 410 17.35 40.19 4.87
C LEU A 410 17.50 39.96 6.38
N SER A 411 17.16 40.96 7.20
CA SER A 411 17.25 40.86 8.65
C SER A 411 16.38 39.72 9.19
N ASN A 412 15.13 39.62 8.74
CA ASN A 412 14.19 38.58 9.17
C ASN A 412 14.69 37.17 8.83
N VAL A 413 15.11 36.94 7.57
CA VAL A 413 15.58 35.64 7.09
C VAL A 413 16.88 35.23 7.80
N MET A 414 17.86 36.13 7.87
CA MET A 414 19.14 35.82 8.51
C MET A 414 18.98 35.60 10.01
N SER A 415 18.14 36.40 10.68
CA SER A 415 17.82 36.19 12.10
C SER A 415 17.28 34.79 12.36
N ARG A 416 16.37 34.28 11.51
CA ARG A 416 15.87 32.90 11.62
C ARG A 416 16.93 31.84 11.32
N ILE A 417 17.78 32.06 10.31
CA ILE A 417 18.91 31.15 10.01
C ILE A 417 19.82 31.01 11.24
N TYR A 418 20.11 32.11 11.93
CA TYR A 418 20.89 32.10 13.17
C TYR A 418 20.11 31.48 14.34
N GLN A 419 18.84 31.85 14.53
CA GLN A 419 17.97 31.33 15.59
C GLN A 419 17.86 29.81 15.54
N TYR A 420 17.65 29.25 14.34
CA TYR A 420 17.55 27.80 14.13
C TYR A 420 18.90 27.13 13.87
N ARG A 421 20.00 27.88 13.93
CA ARG A 421 21.38 27.35 13.75
C ARG A 421 21.49 26.52 12.47
N MET A 422 20.91 27.03 11.38
CA MET A 422 20.80 26.27 10.14
C MET A 422 22.14 26.04 9.44
N VAL A 423 23.13 26.90 9.70
CA VAL A 423 24.47 26.76 9.11
C VAL A 423 25.27 25.69 9.86
N ALA A 424 25.71 24.66 9.13
CA ALA A 424 26.59 23.64 9.67
C ALA A 424 27.97 24.23 9.96
N TYR A 425 28.43 24.13 11.20
CA TYR A 425 29.80 24.48 11.57
C TYR A 425 30.77 23.49 10.91
N ARG A 426 31.75 24.00 10.17
CA ARG A 426 32.86 23.23 9.62
C ARG A 426 34.18 23.90 9.98
N SER A 427 35.04 23.15 10.65
CA SER A 427 36.42 23.51 10.92
C SER A 427 37.35 22.61 10.11
N GLU A 428 38.39 23.20 9.52
CA GLU A 428 39.47 22.43 8.89
C GLU A 428 40.33 21.70 9.93
N ASP A 429 40.41 22.23 11.16
CA ASP A 429 41.02 21.55 12.30
C ASP A 429 40.06 20.44 12.81
N PRO A 430 40.45 19.14 12.73
CA PRO A 430 39.63 18.02 13.17
C PRO A 430 39.31 18.06 14.67
N VAL A 431 40.21 18.58 15.51
CA VAL A 431 40.01 18.69 16.96
C VAL A 431 38.93 19.72 17.27
N GLU A 432 38.99 20.86 16.58
CA GLU A 432 37.98 21.91 16.67
C GLU A 432 36.61 21.46 16.15
N GLN A 433 36.57 20.68 15.06
CA GLN A 433 35.34 20.06 14.58
C GLN A 433 34.76 19.08 15.61
N ALA A 434 35.58 18.16 16.11
CA ALA A 434 35.17 17.19 17.12
C ALA A 434 34.70 17.86 18.42
N ARG A 435 35.37 18.93 18.85
CA ARG A 435 34.95 19.75 20.00
C ARG A 435 33.55 20.32 19.81
N TYR A 436 33.30 20.90 18.63
CA TYR A 436 32.00 21.48 18.31
C TYR A 436 30.92 20.40 18.28
N ASP A 437 31.16 19.31 17.56
CA ASP A 437 30.19 18.23 17.39
C ASP A 437 29.89 17.51 18.71
N LEU A 438 30.87 17.36 19.60
CA LEU A 438 30.67 16.82 20.95
C LEU A 438 29.71 17.71 21.75
N TRP A 439 29.94 19.02 21.72
CA TRP A 439 29.06 19.95 22.42
C TRP A 439 27.65 19.95 21.81
N GLU A 440 27.53 19.80 20.50
CA GLU A 440 26.23 19.64 19.85
C GLU A 440 25.51 18.37 20.26
N ALA A 441 26.22 17.25 20.40
CA ALA A 441 25.63 16.00 20.89
C ALA A 441 25.13 16.13 22.34
N VAL A 442 25.79 16.94 23.18
CA VAL A 442 25.29 17.29 24.52
C VAL A 442 24.02 18.12 24.43
N LEU A 443 23.98 19.15 23.56
CA LEU A 443 22.79 19.98 23.41
C LEU A 443 21.59 19.18 22.89
N ASP A 444 21.82 18.27 21.94
CA ASP A 444 20.80 17.37 21.41
C ASP A 444 20.33 16.41 22.51
N GLY A 445 21.25 15.72 23.22
CA GLY A 445 20.90 14.80 24.31
C GLY A 445 20.10 15.47 25.43
N VAL A 446 20.49 16.68 25.88
CA VAL A 446 19.72 17.44 26.88
C VAL A 446 18.33 17.82 26.37
N SER A 447 18.20 18.16 25.09
CA SER A 447 16.89 18.52 24.51
C SER A 447 15.98 17.32 24.35
N ASP A 448 16.54 16.13 24.17
CA ASP A 448 15.82 14.88 23.93
C ASP A 448 15.62 14.04 25.21
N ASP A 449 16.18 14.49 26.34
CA ASP A 449 16.26 13.71 27.60
C ASP A 449 17.00 12.37 27.42
N GLU A 450 18.04 12.39 26.57
CA GLU A 450 18.89 11.25 26.22
C GLU A 450 20.37 11.53 26.55
N GLU A 451 21.20 10.49 26.57
CA GLU A 451 22.65 10.62 26.70
C GLU A 451 23.28 11.24 25.44
N ALA A 452 24.39 11.96 25.60
CA ALA A 452 25.09 12.53 24.45
C ALA A 452 25.62 11.40 23.56
N THR A 453 25.21 11.36 22.29
CA THR A 453 25.78 10.42 21.32
C THR A 453 27.24 10.77 21.01
N THR A 454 28.04 9.79 20.61
CA THR A 454 29.44 10.04 20.21
C THR A 454 29.53 10.44 18.75
N PRO A 455 29.95 11.67 18.41
CA PRO A 455 30.05 12.10 17.02
C PRO A 455 31.15 11.34 16.28
N ALA A 456 30.95 11.12 14.99
CA ALA A 456 31.95 10.49 14.12
C ALA A 456 33.26 11.30 14.07
N SER A 457 33.18 12.63 14.08
CA SER A 457 34.36 13.51 14.12
C SER A 457 35.24 13.25 15.35
N PHE A 458 34.64 12.98 16.50
CA PHE A 458 35.37 12.60 17.71
C PHE A 458 35.94 11.18 17.63
N ARG A 459 35.16 10.21 17.14
CA ARG A 459 35.62 8.82 16.96
C ARG A 459 36.83 8.73 16.03
N ASN A 460 36.83 9.55 14.97
CA ASN A 460 37.85 9.57 13.92
C ASN A 460 39.15 10.30 14.32
N LEU A 461 39.21 10.91 15.50
CA LEU A 461 40.47 11.48 16.00
C LEU A 461 41.49 10.37 16.24
N SER A 462 42.67 10.53 15.63
CA SER A 462 43.71 9.49 15.58
C SER A 462 44.51 9.32 16.87
N SER A 463 44.60 10.35 17.72
CA SER A 463 45.37 10.31 18.98
C SER A 463 44.50 10.54 20.21
N SER A 464 44.92 9.94 21.33
CA SER A 464 44.33 10.20 22.65
C SER A 464 44.42 11.68 23.04
N ASP A 465 45.51 12.36 22.69
CA ASP A 465 45.73 13.76 23.03
C ASP A 465 44.75 14.68 22.29
N ASN A 466 44.43 14.36 21.03
CA ASN A 466 43.44 15.08 20.25
C ASN A 466 42.03 14.87 20.84
N LYS A 467 41.70 13.64 21.24
CA LYS A 467 40.44 13.34 21.95
C LYS A 467 40.36 14.09 23.27
N GLN A 468 41.44 14.09 24.05
CA GLN A 468 41.56 14.84 25.29
C GLN A 468 41.36 16.35 25.08
N ALA A 469 41.97 16.92 24.04
CA ALA A 469 41.82 18.33 23.69
C ALA A 469 40.38 18.68 23.28
N ALA A 470 39.72 17.82 22.49
CA ALA A 470 38.32 18.00 22.11
C ALA A 470 37.38 17.95 23.33
N VAL A 471 37.57 17.00 24.24
CA VAL A 471 36.76 16.89 25.48
C VAL A 471 37.01 18.08 26.40
N LYS A 472 38.26 18.49 26.62
CA LYS A 472 38.61 19.72 27.36
C LYS A 472 37.92 20.95 26.78
N GLY A 473 37.89 21.04 25.46
CA GLY A 473 37.19 22.09 24.73
C GLY A 473 35.67 22.07 24.96
N ALA A 474 35.03 20.90 24.89
CA ALA A 474 33.60 20.75 25.13
C ALA A 474 33.23 21.06 26.60
N VAL A 475 33.99 20.53 27.56
CA VAL A 475 33.83 20.82 29.00
C VAL A 475 33.93 22.32 29.29
N SER A 476 34.80 23.04 28.58
CA SER A 476 34.94 24.49 28.77
C SER A 476 33.66 25.28 28.47
N ARG A 477 32.73 24.75 27.67
CA ARG A 477 31.44 25.38 27.34
C ARG A 477 30.47 25.40 28.52
N LEU A 478 30.63 24.51 29.50
CA LEU A 478 29.83 24.52 30.73
C LEU A 478 29.96 25.85 31.48
N LYS A 479 31.12 26.53 31.37
CA LYS A 479 31.33 27.83 32.01
C LYS A 479 30.42 28.93 31.48
N SER A 480 29.97 28.84 30.21
CA SER A 480 29.08 29.83 29.60
C SER A 480 27.61 29.61 29.91
N LEU A 481 27.25 28.45 30.47
CA LEU A 481 25.87 28.13 30.82
C LEU A 481 25.38 28.90 32.05
N GLN A 482 24.06 29.05 32.14
CA GLN A 482 23.40 29.47 33.37
C GLN A 482 23.41 28.34 34.40
N ALA A 483 23.38 28.68 35.69
CA ALA A 483 23.62 27.72 36.76
C ALA A 483 22.64 26.52 36.73
N TRP A 484 21.36 26.77 36.43
CA TRP A 484 20.34 25.73 36.32
C TRP A 484 20.51 24.80 35.10
N GLN A 485 21.31 25.18 34.10
CA GLN A 485 21.58 24.35 32.92
C GLN A 485 22.80 23.45 33.10
N ILE A 486 23.72 23.81 34.01
CA ILE A 486 25.02 23.13 34.14
C ILE A 486 24.84 21.65 34.44
N LYS A 487 23.96 21.28 35.38
CA LYS A 487 23.78 19.89 35.79
C LYS A 487 23.35 18.99 34.63
N SER A 488 22.29 19.37 33.90
CA SER A 488 21.78 18.52 32.80
C SER A 488 22.80 18.33 31.69
N HIS A 489 23.52 19.40 31.31
CA HIS A 489 24.54 19.32 30.26
C HIS A 489 25.77 18.53 30.72
N PHE A 490 26.15 18.68 31.99
CA PHE A 490 27.27 17.94 32.56
C PHE A 490 26.95 16.45 32.70
N ASP A 491 25.75 16.11 33.17
CA ASP A 491 25.27 14.74 33.26
C ASP A 491 25.21 14.08 31.87
N CYS A 492 24.66 14.78 30.88
CA CYS A 492 24.57 14.30 29.50
C CYS A 492 25.96 14.07 28.87
N LEU A 493 26.92 14.99 29.09
CA LEU A 493 28.29 14.82 28.60
C LEU A 493 29.03 13.66 29.29
N THR A 494 28.87 13.51 30.60
CA THR A 494 29.59 12.50 31.40
C THR A 494 28.99 11.11 31.32
N ALA A 495 27.74 10.97 30.88
CA ALA A 495 27.12 9.69 30.61
C ALA A 495 27.67 9.02 29.33
N ASN A 496 28.31 9.76 28.42
CA ASN A 496 28.85 9.19 27.20
C ASN A 496 30.11 8.33 27.49
N PRO A 497 30.07 7.00 27.22
CA PRO A 497 31.16 6.09 27.56
C PRO A 497 32.42 6.28 26.70
N ASP A 498 32.28 6.82 25.48
CA ASP A 498 33.43 7.13 24.62
C ASP A 498 34.17 8.40 25.09
N VAL A 499 33.48 9.28 25.83
CA VAL A 499 34.02 10.54 26.37
C VAL A 499 34.62 10.33 27.76
N GLU A 500 34.03 9.44 28.57
CA GLU A 500 34.42 9.18 29.96
C GLU A 500 35.95 9.03 30.19
N PRO A 501 36.70 8.26 29.38
CA PRO A 501 38.14 8.07 29.57
C PRO A 501 38.95 9.37 29.48
N TYR A 502 38.43 10.38 28.81
CA TYR A 502 39.09 11.65 28.53
C TYR A 502 38.62 12.79 29.45
N LEU A 503 37.76 12.50 30.44
CA LEU A 503 37.30 13.51 31.40
C LEU A 503 38.40 13.90 32.40
N LYS A 504 39.33 13.00 32.71
CA LYS A 504 40.44 13.27 33.64
C LYS A 504 41.28 14.45 33.16
N GLY A 505 41.50 15.45 34.02
CA GLY A 505 42.24 16.67 33.69
C GLY A 505 41.63 17.56 32.59
N SER A 506 40.38 17.31 32.17
CA SER A 506 39.70 18.09 31.12
C SER A 506 39.17 19.44 31.60
N MET A 507 39.14 19.70 32.91
CA MET A 507 38.68 20.96 33.50
C MET A 507 39.86 21.71 34.13
N THR A 508 40.12 22.92 33.64
CA THR A 508 41.13 23.80 34.26
C THR A 508 40.65 24.31 35.61
N LYS A 509 41.58 24.66 36.50
CA LYS A 509 41.27 25.29 37.80
C LYS A 509 40.32 26.50 37.67
N THR A 510 40.52 27.34 36.65
CA THR A 510 39.68 28.51 36.40
C THR A 510 38.26 28.12 35.98
N HIS A 511 38.11 27.08 35.14
CA HIS A 511 36.78 26.58 34.76
C HIS A 511 36.05 25.98 35.96
N TYR A 512 36.75 25.19 36.79
CA TYR A 512 36.19 24.63 38.01
C TYR A 512 35.64 25.71 38.94
N VAL A 513 36.47 26.71 39.29
CA VAL A 513 36.07 27.79 40.21
C VAL A 513 34.86 28.56 39.67
N ALA A 514 34.80 28.81 38.36
CA ALA A 514 33.67 29.50 37.74
C ALA A 514 32.37 28.69 37.82
N ILE A 515 32.43 27.39 37.54
CA ILE A 515 31.28 26.48 37.62
C ILE A 515 30.83 26.30 39.07
N GLU A 516 31.77 26.01 39.97
CA GLU A 516 31.51 25.85 41.40
C GLU A 516 30.85 27.09 42.00
N SER A 517 31.36 28.29 41.68
CA SER A 517 30.76 29.55 42.13
C SER A 517 29.33 29.69 41.62
N LYS A 518 29.07 29.41 40.33
CA LYS A 518 27.72 29.47 39.77
C LYS A 518 26.76 28.51 40.47
N LEU A 519 27.17 27.26 40.67
CA LEU A 519 26.33 26.24 41.31
C LEU A 519 26.06 26.59 42.77
N LYS A 520 27.09 26.98 43.53
CA LYS A 520 26.99 27.29 44.95
C LYS A 520 26.02 28.44 45.25
N TYR A 521 25.98 29.46 44.40
CA TYR A 521 25.16 30.66 44.63
C TYR A 521 23.78 30.63 43.97
N PHE A 522 23.59 29.85 42.90
CA PHE A 522 22.39 29.94 42.06
C PHE A 522 21.66 28.60 41.87
N THR A 523 22.04 27.54 42.58
CA THR A 523 21.33 26.25 42.56
C THR A 523 21.14 25.70 43.98
N SER A 524 20.41 24.59 44.12
CA SER A 524 20.26 23.93 45.42
C SER A 524 21.59 23.34 45.89
N ILE A 525 21.77 23.24 47.21
CA ILE A 525 22.97 22.64 47.81
C ILE A 525 23.19 21.20 47.35
N GLN A 526 22.09 20.49 47.03
CA GLN A 526 22.14 19.13 46.51
C GLN A 526 22.71 19.07 45.09
N ILE A 527 22.24 19.93 44.18
CA ILE A 527 22.76 20.02 42.80
C ILE A 527 24.25 20.36 42.82
N TRP A 528 24.66 21.32 43.65
CA TRP A 528 26.07 21.67 43.81
C TRP A 528 26.90 20.47 44.26
N ARG A 529 26.48 19.77 45.32
CA ARG A 529 27.19 18.58 45.83
C ARG A 529 27.28 17.45 44.81
N GLU A 530 26.20 17.17 44.09
CA GLU A 530 26.17 16.12 43.06
C GLU A 530 27.13 16.41 41.92
N VAL A 531 27.13 17.63 41.39
CA VAL A 531 28.03 18.02 40.29
C VAL A 531 29.49 18.03 40.76
N THR A 532 29.79 18.60 41.94
CA THR A 532 31.15 18.61 42.47
C THR A 532 31.66 17.20 42.76
N ALA A 533 30.85 16.32 43.35
CA ALA A 533 31.22 14.92 43.58
C ALA A 533 31.51 14.17 42.26
N LYS A 534 30.75 14.44 41.19
CA LYS A 534 31.05 13.90 39.86
C LYS A 534 32.35 14.43 39.27
N ILE A 535 32.63 15.73 39.40
CA ILE A 535 33.90 16.34 38.96
C ILE A 535 35.09 15.67 39.67
N GLU A 536 34.97 15.42 40.96
CA GLU A 536 35.97 14.70 41.77
C GLU A 536 36.11 13.24 41.35
N LYS A 537 34.99 12.52 41.18
CA LYS A 537 34.95 11.12 40.71
C LYS A 537 35.74 10.95 39.41
N TYR A 538 35.52 11.84 38.44
CA TYR A 538 36.20 11.78 37.14
C TYR A 538 37.60 12.42 37.14
N GLN A 539 38.11 12.89 38.28
CA GLN A 539 39.41 13.54 38.41
C GLN A 539 39.59 14.67 37.38
N MET A 540 38.54 15.45 37.10
CA MET A 540 38.55 16.40 35.98
C MET A 540 39.44 17.61 36.23
N ARG A 541 39.75 17.90 37.50
CA ARG A 541 40.59 19.02 37.90
C ARG A 541 42.04 18.76 37.45
N GLY A 542 42.46 19.44 36.39
CA GLY A 542 43.82 19.42 35.86
C GLY A 542 44.76 20.39 36.55
#